data_AF-A0A1G2QH46-F1
#
_entry.id   AF-A0A1G2QH46-F1
#
_cell.length_a   1.000
_cell.length_b   1.000
_cell.length_c   1.000
_cell.angle_alpha   90.00
_cell.angle_beta   90.00
_cell.angle_gamma   90.00
#
_symmetry.space_group_name_H-M   'P 1'
#
loop_
_entity.id
_entity.type
_entity.pdbx_description
1 polymer ?
#
loop_
_entity_poly.entity_id
_entity_poly.type
_entity_poly.pdbx_seq_one_letter_code
_entity_poly.pdbx_strand_id
1 'polypeptide(L)' 'MNYLQYKKSISLELATLNAQIDRKILRGQSYYREALRHKILTRQLNRLAGKTYFSRLMSNLALF' A
#
# COMPACT_ATOMS: atom_id res chain seq x y z
N MET A 1 -6.02 12.55 17.39
CA MET A 1 -5.26 11.48 16.72
C MET A 1 -3.95 12.09 16.21
N ASN A 2 -2.79 11.61 16.66
CA ASN A 2 -1.49 12.18 16.27
C ASN A 2 -1.11 11.70 14.84
N TYR A 3 -0.43 12.52 14.04
CA TYR A 3 0.07 12.18 12.70
C TYR A 3 0.82 10.84 12.66
N LEU A 4 1.65 10.56 13.68
CA LEU A 4 2.38 9.30 13.80
C LEU A 4 1.46 8.09 14.02
N GLN A 5 0.40 8.26 14.79
CA GLN A 5 -0.59 7.20 15.05
C GLN A 5 -1.40 6.91 13.79
N TYR A 6 -1.78 7.94 13.04
CA TYR A 6 -2.50 7.80 11.77
C TYR A 6 -1.64 7.13 10.69
N LYS A 7 -0.36 7.50 10.59
CA LYS A 7 0.59 6.81 9.70
C LYS A 7 0.72 5.33 10.09
N LYS A 8 0.83 5.03 11.38
CA LYS A 8 0.94 3.66 11.89
C LYS A 8 -0.31 2.83 11.56
N SER A 9 -1.51 3.40 11.71
CA SER A 9 -2.75 2.68 11.37
C SER A 9 -2.85 2.35 9.88
N ILE A 10 -2.50 3.30 8.99
CA ILE A 10 -2.48 3.04 7.54
C ILE A 10 -1.44 1.96 7.19
N SER A 11 -0.26 1.99 7.79
CA SER A 11 0.79 0.99 7.53
C SER A 11 0.35 -0.43 7.91
N LEU A 12 -0.35 -0.59 9.05
CA LEU A 12 -0.88 -1.89 9.48
C LEU A 12 -1.96 -2.41 8.52
N GLU A 13 -2.81 -1.51 8.03
CA GLU A 13 -3.85 -1.85 7.06
C GLU A 13 -3.25 -2.27 5.71
N LEU A 14 -2.21 -1.58 5.24
CA LEU A 14 -1.47 -1.96 4.03
C LEU A 14 -0.83 -3.36 4.18
N ALA A 15 -0.18 -3.63 5.31
CA ALA A 15 0.39 -4.96 5.58
C ALA A 15 -0.69 -6.07 5.57
N THR A 16 -1.87 -5.77 6.12
CA THR A 16 -3.00 -6.69 6.12
C THR A 16 -3.51 -6.96 4.70
N LEU A 17 -3.62 -5.93 3.87
CA LEU A 17 -4.04 -6.07 2.47
C LEU A 17 -3.03 -6.86 1.65
N ASN A 18 -1.73 -6.66 1.84
CA ASN A 18 -0.70 -7.46 1.18
C ASN A 18 -0.84 -8.94 1.52
N ALA A 19 -0.99 -9.29 2.81
CA ALA A 19 -1.21 -10.67 3.21
C ALA A 19 -2.52 -11.28 2.65
N GLN A 20 -3.54 -10.46 2.35
CA GLN A 20 -4.76 -10.93 1.67
C GLN A 20 -4.52 -11.14 0.17
N ILE A 21 -3.84 -10.21 -0.49
CA ILE A 21 -3.50 -10.29 -1.91
C ILE A 21 -2.62 -11.51 -2.16
N ASP A 22 -1.57 -11.73 -1.37
CA ASP A 22 -0.67 -12.87 -1.51
C ASP A 22 -1.42 -14.20 -1.40
N ARG A 23 -2.28 -14.33 -0.39
CA ARG A 23 -3.14 -15.52 -0.23
C ARG A 23 -4.06 -15.72 -1.42
N LYS A 24 -4.59 -14.65 -2.01
CA LYS A 24 -5.46 -14.73 -3.19
C LYS A 24 -4.68 -15.08 -4.45
N ILE A 25 -3.47 -14.53 -4.63
CA ILE A 25 -2.56 -14.88 -5.73
C ILE A 25 -2.25 -16.38 -5.68
N LEU A 26 -1.84 -16.90 -4.51
CA LEU A 26 -1.53 -18.32 -4.34
C LEU A 26 -2.72 -19.24 -4.63
N ARG A 27 -3.95 -18.74 -4.42
CA ARG A 27 -5.20 -19.47 -4.69
C ARG A 27 -5.76 -19.24 -6.10
N GLY A 28 -5.11 -18.43 -6.93
CA GLY A 28 -5.65 -18.02 -8.24
C GLY A 28 -6.95 -17.21 -8.16
N GLN A 29 -7.24 -16.58 -7.02
CA GLN A 29 -8.46 -15.82 -6.77
C GLN A 29 -8.29 -14.35 -7.17
N SER A 30 -9.38 -13.72 -7.62
CA SER A 30 -9.38 -12.28 -7.90
C SER A 30 -9.09 -11.48 -6.63
N TYR A 31 -8.06 -10.64 -6.72
CA TYR A 31 -7.60 -9.72 -5.68
C TYR A 31 -7.83 -8.24 -6.06
N TYR A 32 -8.65 -7.98 -7.09
CA TYR A 32 -8.87 -6.63 -7.63
C TYR A 32 -9.36 -5.63 -6.57
N ARG A 33 -10.26 -6.07 -5.68
CA ARG A 33 -10.83 -5.21 -4.62
C ARG A 33 -9.76 -4.83 -3.60
N GLU A 34 -8.93 -5.78 -3.18
CA GLU A 34 -7.85 -5.55 -2.23
C GLU A 34 -6.76 -4.66 -2.83
N ALA A 35 -6.40 -4.89 -4.11
CA ALA A 35 -5.45 -4.04 -4.83
C ALA A 35 -5.94 -2.60 -4.97
N LEU A 36 -7.23 -2.39 -5.26
CA LEU A 36 -7.82 -1.06 -5.35
C LEU A 36 -7.79 -0.34 -4.00
N ARG A 37 -8.15 -1.03 -2.91
CA ARG A 37 -8.05 -0.49 -1.54
C ARG A 37 -6.61 -0.16 -1.15
N HIS A 38 -5.67 -1.06 -1.46
CA HIS A 38 -4.25 -0.86 -1.23
C HIS A 38 -3.76 0.40 -1.94
N LYS A 39 -4.10 0.57 -3.22
CA LYS A 39 -3.75 1.76 -4.02
C LYS A 39 -4.29 3.06 -3.42
N ILE A 40 -5.51 3.06 -2.88
CA ILE A 40 -6.10 4.24 -2.22
C ILE A 40 -5.31 4.60 -0.96
N LEU A 41 -5.04 3.63 -0.09
CA LEU A 41 -4.30 3.85 1.15
C LEU A 41 -2.86 4.30 0.88
N THR A 42 -2.19 3.73 -0.11
CA THR A 42 -0.85 4.18 -0.53
C THR A 42 -0.88 5.63 -1.01
N ARG A 43 -1.91 6.04 -1.78
CA ARG A 43 -2.07 7.45 -2.20
C ARG A 43 -2.28 8.38 -1.02
N GLN A 44 -3.06 7.97 -0.02
CA GLN A 44 -3.26 8.74 1.21
C GLN A 44 -1.93 8.91 1.96
N LEU A 45 -1.16 7.82 2.11
CA LEU A 45 0.15 7.86 2.77
C LEU A 45 1.13 8.76 2.01
N ASN A 46 1.16 8.69 0.68
CA ASN A 46 2.02 9.53 -0.15
C ASN A 46 1.67 11.02 -0.06
N ARG A 47 0.37 11.36 0.03
CA ARG A 47 -0.06 12.75 0.28
C ARG A 47 0.41 13.25 1.65
N LEU A 48 0.41 12.39 2.66
CA LEU A 48 0.86 12.71 4.01
C LEU A 48 2.39 12.76 4.16
N ALA A 49 3.12 12.01 3.32
CA ALA A 49 4.56 11.86 3.42
C ALA A 49 5.37 12.86 2.57
N GLY A 50 4.71 13.65 1.71
CA GLY A 50 5.38 14.51 0.73
C GLY A 50 6.01 13.72 -0.42
N LYS A 51 6.37 14.41 -1.51
CA LYS A 51 6.78 13.83 -2.82
C LYS A 51 7.92 12.77 -2.77
N THR A 52 8.62 12.62 -1.66
CA THR A 52 9.87 11.85 -1.54
C THR A 52 9.70 10.33 -1.51
N TYR A 53 8.54 9.78 -1.09
CA TYR A 53 8.36 8.32 -1.00
C TYR A 53 7.93 7.66 -2.32
N PHE A 54 7.18 8.38 -3.16
CA PHE A 54 6.70 7.84 -4.44
C PHE A 54 7.83 7.68 -5.47
N SER A 55 8.83 8.56 -5.44
CA SER A 55 10.01 8.44 -6.31
C SER A 55 10.81 7.16 -6.04
N ARG A 56 10.92 6.73 -4.77
CA ARG A 56 11.63 5.50 -4.39
C ARG A 56 10.89 4.21 -4.79
N LEU A 57 9.56 4.24 -4.81
CA LEU A 57 8.76 3.09 -5.20
C LEU A 57 8.70 2.93 -6.73
N MET A 58 8.61 4.05 -7.46
CA MET A 58 8.71 4.05 -8.93
C MET A 58 10.13 3.76 -9.43
N SER A 59 11.18 4.18 -8.73
CA SER A 59 12.56 3.81 -9.10
C SER A 59 12.80 2.30 -9.02
N ASN A 60 12.17 1.62 -8.07
CA ASN A 60 12.33 0.18 -7.90
C ASN A 60 11.48 -0.64 -8.88
N LEU A 61 10.39 -0.07 -9.41
CA LEU A 61 9.58 -0.68 -10.48
C LEU A 61 10.13 -0.38 -11.88
N ALA A 62 10.84 0.73 -12.07
CA ALA A 62 11.45 1.09 -13.36
C ALA A 62 12.77 0.33 -13.65
N LEU A 63 13.26 -0.46 -12.70
CA LEU A 63 14.44 -1.32 -12.84
C LEU A 63 14.09 -2.81 -13.09
N PHE A 64 12.80 -3.14 -13.26
CA PHE A 64 12.31 -4.48 -13.63
C PHE A 64 11.58 -4.46 -14.98
#